data_AF-A0A0N4VMJ2-F1
#
_entry.id   AF-A0A0N4VMJ2-F1
#
_cell.length_a   1.000
_cell.length_b   1.000
_cell.length_c   1.000
_cell.angle_alpha   90.00
_cell.angle_beta   90.00
_cell.angle_gamma   90.00
#
_symmetry.space_group_name_H-M   'P 1'
#
loop_
_entity.id
_entity.type
_entity.pdbx_description
1 polymer ?
#
loop_
_entity_poly.entity_id
_entity_poly.type
_entity_poly.pdbx_seq_one_letter_code
_entity_poly.pdbx_strand_id
1 'polypeptide(L)'
;THLKPWLPSVTFVPLARAFERVGVYLYNRVLSRTNIGLYDKRWNPRIHGPYCHWRYYGPRDTKLMDVKLNELLAWFGRRDKTPIAMWREFQRNLFRVHYLYYAGPVYGSVVSSCPFSL
;
A
#
# COMPACT_ATOMS: atom_id res chain seq x y z
N THR A 1 32.72 -10.68 -3.18
CA THR A 1 32.43 -12.14 -3.15
C THR A 1 31.98 -12.58 -4.53
N HIS A 2 32.70 -13.49 -5.17
CA HIS A 2 32.37 -13.95 -6.53
C HIS A 2 31.19 -14.94 -6.46
N LEU A 3 29.96 -14.46 -6.62
CA LEU A 3 28.78 -15.32 -6.71
C LEU A 3 28.86 -16.10 -8.02
N LYS A 4 29.19 -17.40 -7.94
CA LYS A 4 29.09 -18.30 -9.10
C LYS A 4 27.62 -18.70 -9.23
N PRO A 5 26.95 -18.41 -10.37
CA PRO A 5 25.60 -18.90 -10.58
C PRO A 5 25.62 -20.43 -10.60
N TRP A 6 24.55 -21.04 -10.10
CA TRP A 6 24.35 -22.50 -10.15
C TRP A 6 24.20 -23.01 -11.60
N LEU A 7 23.79 -22.14 -12.55
CA LEU A 7 23.70 -22.44 -13.98
C LEU A 7 24.94 -22.01 -14.77
N PRO A 8 25.25 -22.73 -15.87
CA PRO A 8 26.19 -22.28 -16.88
C PRO A 8 25.83 -20.87 -17.41
N SER A 9 26.85 -20.04 -17.64
CA SER A 9 26.68 -18.66 -18.12
C SER A 9 25.93 -18.57 -19.46
N VAL A 10 26.12 -19.57 -20.33
CA VAL A 10 25.45 -19.69 -21.63
C VAL A 10 23.93 -19.76 -21.54
N THR A 11 23.38 -20.30 -20.44
CA THR A 11 21.92 -20.41 -20.22
C THR A 11 21.39 -19.30 -19.32
N PHE A 12 22.17 -18.89 -18.31
CA PHE A 12 21.74 -17.88 -17.34
C PHE A 12 21.65 -16.48 -17.96
N VAL A 13 22.62 -16.07 -18.78
CA VAL A 13 22.67 -14.73 -19.37
C VAL A 13 21.47 -14.43 -20.30
N PRO A 14 21.08 -15.30 -21.26
CA PRO A 14 19.92 -15.01 -22.09
C PRO A 14 18.61 -15.04 -21.29
N LEU A 15 18.48 -15.94 -20.30
CA LEU A 15 17.32 -16.02 -19.44
C LEU A 15 17.15 -14.77 -18.57
N ALA A 16 18.24 -14.30 -17.95
CA ALA A 16 18.24 -13.08 -17.16
C ALA A 16 17.85 -11.86 -18.01
N ARG A 17 18.42 -11.73 -19.23
CA ARG A 17 18.05 -10.65 -20.16
C ARG A 17 16.61 -10.74 -20.65
N ALA A 18 16.07 -11.94 -20.84
CA ALA A 18 14.66 -12.11 -21.18
C ALA A 18 13.76 -11.67 -20.01
N PHE A 19 14.10 -12.06 -18.78
CA PHE A 19 13.37 -11.65 -17.58
C PHE A 19 13.43 -10.13 -17.35
N GLU A 20 14.60 -9.51 -17.53
CA GLU A 20 14.75 -8.06 -17.48
C GLU A 20 13.85 -7.37 -18.50
N ARG A 21 13.82 -7.85 -19.75
CA ARG A 21 12.96 -7.27 -20.81
C ARG A 21 11.48 -7.42 -20.50
N VAL A 22 11.06 -8.58 -20.00
CA VAL A 22 9.68 -8.81 -19.56
C VAL A 22 9.32 -7.92 -18.37
N GLY A 23 10.24 -7.76 -17.41
CA GLY A 23 10.09 -6.87 -16.27
C GLY A 23 9.93 -5.41 -16.68
N VAL A 24 10.81 -4.91 -17.57
CA VAL A 24 10.74 -3.55 -18.11
C VAL A 24 9.45 -3.33 -18.90
N TYR A 25 9.04 -4.31 -19.71
CA TYR A 25 7.78 -4.24 -20.45
C TYR A 25 6.57 -4.14 -19.49
N LEU A 26 6.50 -5.00 -18.47
CA LEU A 26 5.43 -4.97 -17.47
C LEU A 26 5.43 -3.68 -16.65
N TYR A 27 6.60 -3.16 -16.29
CA TYR A 27 6.72 -1.89 -15.58
C TYR A 27 6.19 -0.71 -16.41
N ASN A 28 6.64 -0.59 -17.67
CA ASN A 28 6.21 0.47 -18.58
C ASN A 28 4.73 0.35 -18.99
N ARG A 29 4.20 -0.88 -19.05
CA ARG A 29 2.81 -1.12 -19.45
C ARG A 29 1.83 -0.94 -18.29
N VAL A 30 2.16 -1.46 -17.11
CA VAL A 30 1.21 -1.59 -16.00
C VAL A 30 1.61 -0.69 -14.84
N LEU A 31 2.77 -0.92 -14.21
CA LEU A 31 3.12 -0.27 -12.95
C LEU A 31 3.23 1.25 -13.08
N SER A 32 3.93 1.75 -14.10
CA SER A 32 4.09 3.18 -14.37
C SER A 32 2.77 3.92 -14.64
N ARG A 33 1.73 3.20 -15.09
CA ARG A 33 0.40 3.77 -15.34
C ARG A 33 -0.51 3.76 -14.11
N THR A 34 -0.15 2.97 -13.10
CA THR A 34 -0.91 2.91 -11.84
C THR A 34 -0.42 3.93 -10.83
N ASN A 35 -1.32 4.39 -9.95
CA ASN A 35 -0.96 5.31 -8.87
C ASN A 35 -0.42 4.55 -7.63
N ILE A 36 0.41 3.53 -7.84
CA ILE A 36 1.00 2.72 -6.77
C ILE A 36 2.25 3.46 -6.26
N GLY A 37 2.37 3.64 -4.95
CA GLY A 37 3.50 4.32 -4.33
C GLY A 37 3.37 5.85 -4.20
N LEU A 38 2.36 6.47 -4.81
CA LEU A 38 2.03 7.87 -4.56
C LEU A 38 1.26 8.05 -3.25
N TYR A 39 1.35 9.25 -2.67
CA TYR A 39 0.49 9.66 -1.56
C TYR A 39 -0.99 9.56 -1.96
N ASP A 40 -1.87 9.32 -0.96
CA ASP A 40 -3.31 9.38 -1.19
C ASP A 40 -3.68 10.75 -1.79
N LYS A 41 -4.43 10.75 -2.90
CA LYS A 41 -4.90 11.98 -3.56
C LYS A 41 -5.69 12.89 -2.62
N ARG A 42 -6.27 12.32 -1.57
CA ARG A 42 -7.07 13.06 -0.58
C ARG A 42 -6.21 13.76 0.48
N TRP A 43 -4.92 13.46 0.54
CA TRP A 43 -4.03 14.06 1.52
C TRP A 43 -3.57 15.46 1.08
N ASN A 44 -3.80 16.45 1.95
CA ASN A 44 -3.25 17.79 1.84
C ASN A 44 -2.27 18.05 3.01
N PRO A 45 -0.98 18.36 2.74
CA PRO A 45 0.02 18.62 3.78
C PRO A 45 -0.35 19.79 4.71
N ARG A 46 -1.07 20.79 4.21
CA ARG A 46 -1.49 21.97 5.01
C ARG A 46 -2.56 21.62 6.04
N ILE A 47 -3.41 20.64 5.75
CA ILE A 47 -4.56 20.26 6.60
C ILE A 47 -4.18 19.10 7.51
N HIS A 48 -3.43 18.12 7.00
CA HIS A 48 -3.17 16.86 7.70
C HIS A 48 -1.78 16.78 8.35
N GLY A 49 -0.88 17.71 8.07
CA GLY A 49 0.50 17.65 8.53
C GLY A 49 1.28 16.49 7.86
N PRO A 50 2.25 15.89 8.57
CA PRO A 50 3.02 14.75 8.08
C PRO A 50 2.13 13.61 7.57
N TYR A 51 2.56 12.94 6.51
CA TYR A 51 1.79 11.84 5.93
C TYR A 51 1.79 10.62 6.85
N CYS A 52 0.60 10.10 7.15
CA CYS A 52 0.40 8.92 7.98
C CYS A 52 -0.11 7.76 7.14
N HIS A 53 0.73 6.74 6.95
CA HIS A 53 0.40 5.62 6.05
C HIS A 53 -0.77 4.75 6.49
N TRP A 54 -1.16 4.74 7.77
CA TRP A 54 -2.26 3.92 8.29
C TRP A 54 -3.58 4.69 8.48
N ARG A 55 -3.56 6.01 8.29
CA ARG A 55 -4.74 6.87 8.41
C ARG A 55 -5.50 6.87 7.10
N TYR A 56 -6.83 6.85 7.20
CA TYR A 56 -7.69 7.05 6.05
C TYR A 56 -8.09 8.52 5.93
N TYR A 57 -7.80 9.14 4.79
CA TYR A 57 -8.07 10.55 4.51
C TYR A 57 -9.41 10.78 3.77
N GLY A 58 -10.17 9.72 3.51
CA GLY A 58 -11.49 9.82 2.88
C GLY A 58 -12.66 9.93 3.87
N PRO A 59 -13.90 10.00 3.34
CA PRO A 59 -15.10 9.98 4.16
C PRO A 59 -15.19 8.67 4.95
N ARG A 60 -15.25 8.73 6.28
CA ARG A 60 -15.44 7.55 7.13
C ARG A 60 -16.87 7.03 6.95
N ASP A 61 -17.01 5.79 6.50
CA ASP A 61 -18.28 5.06 6.51
C ASP A 61 -18.41 4.26 7.82
N THR A 62 -19.58 3.70 8.10
CA THR A 62 -19.80 2.83 9.26
C THR A 62 -18.91 1.59 9.17
N LYS A 63 -18.39 1.15 10.33
CA LYS A 63 -17.62 -0.09 10.42
C LYS A 63 -18.55 -1.27 10.14
N LEU A 64 -18.02 -2.34 9.56
CA LEU A 64 -18.80 -3.54 9.23
C LEU A 64 -19.60 -4.08 10.43
N MET A 65 -19.01 -4.04 11.63
CA MET A 65 -19.64 -4.56 12.85
C MET A 65 -20.74 -3.66 13.43
N ASP A 66 -20.82 -2.40 12.97
CA ASP A 66 -21.82 -1.43 13.43
C ASP A 66 -23.02 -1.33 12.46
N VAL A 67 -22.99 -2.08 11.35
CA VAL A 67 -24.01 -2.04 10.30
C VAL A 67 -25.13 -3.01 10.61
N LYS A 68 -26.38 -2.55 10.46
CA LYS A 68 -27.56 -3.42 10.55
C LYS A 68 -27.54 -4.42 9.40
N LEU A 69 -27.90 -5.68 9.66
CA LEU A 69 -27.91 -6.73 8.63
C LEU A 69 -28.76 -6.36 7.40
N ASN A 70 -29.86 -5.63 7.59
CA ASN A 70 -30.71 -5.15 6.51
C ASN A 70 -30.03 -4.10 5.61
N GLU A 71 -29.05 -3.36 6.12
CA GLU A 71 -28.32 -2.32 5.39
C GLU A 71 -26.99 -2.84 4.79
N LEU A 72 -26.65 -4.11 5.01
CA LEU A 72 -25.36 -4.70 4.64
C LEU A 72 -25.11 -4.64 3.12
N LEU A 73 -26.12 -4.97 2.31
CA LEU A 73 -26.00 -4.93 0.85
C LEU A 73 -25.76 -3.50 0.34
N ALA A 74 -26.49 -2.52 0.89
CA ALA A 74 -26.29 -1.11 0.57
C ALA A 74 -24.90 -0.62 1.01
N TRP A 75 -24.41 -1.09 2.16
CA TRP A 75 -23.08 -0.80 2.68
C TRP A 75 -21.95 -1.36 1.78
N PHE A 76 -22.13 -2.55 1.22
CA PHE A 76 -21.22 -3.11 0.21
C PHE A 76 -21.29 -2.33 -1.12
N GLY A 77 -22.48 -1.80 -1.46
CA GLY A 77 -22.70 -0.96 -2.65
C GLY A 77 -21.85 0.31 -2.64
N ARG A 78 -21.78 1.01 -1.51
CA ARG A 78 -21.06 2.29 -1.34
C ARG A 78 -19.52 2.20 -1.43
N ARG A 79 -18.95 1.00 -1.32
CA ARG A 79 -17.48 0.81 -1.30
C ARG A 79 -16.87 0.73 -2.69
N ASP A 80 -15.67 1.31 -2.83
CA ASP A 80 -14.81 1.11 -3.99
C ASP A 80 -14.29 -0.34 -4.03
N LYS A 81 -14.76 -1.12 -5.00
CA LYS A 81 -14.42 -2.54 -5.19
C LYS A 81 -13.24 -2.74 -6.16
N THR A 82 -12.48 -1.68 -6.43
CA THR A 82 -11.33 -1.78 -7.33
C THR A 82 -10.18 -2.55 -6.67
N PRO A 83 -9.39 -3.33 -7.41
CA PRO A 83 -8.26 -4.07 -6.85
C PRO A 83 -7.21 -3.13 -6.21
N ILE A 84 -7.07 -1.92 -6.74
CA ILE A 84 -6.20 -0.88 -6.18
C ILE A 84 -6.75 -0.36 -4.84
N ALA A 85 -8.07 -0.22 -4.69
CA ALA A 85 -8.67 0.16 -3.40
C ALA A 85 -8.40 -0.92 -2.35
N MET A 86 -8.56 -2.20 -2.69
CA MET A 86 -8.23 -3.31 -1.80
C MET A 86 -6.75 -3.30 -1.38
N TRP A 87 -5.83 -3.11 -2.34
CA TRP A 87 -4.39 -3.00 -2.06
C TRP A 87 -4.08 -1.84 -1.10
N ARG A 88 -4.72 -0.68 -1.27
CA ARG A 88 -4.55 0.48 -0.40
C ARG A 88 -5.02 0.21 1.03
N GLU A 89 -6.11 -0.52 1.22
CA GLU A 89 -6.59 -0.93 2.55
C GLU A 89 -5.64 -1.92 3.22
N PHE A 90 -5.18 -2.93 2.46
CA PHE A 90 -4.22 -3.92 2.95
C PHE A 90 -2.93 -3.26 3.43
N GLN A 91 -2.36 -2.37 2.62
CA GLN A 91 -1.15 -1.63 2.97
C GLN A 91 -1.35 -0.76 4.22
N ARG A 92 -2.51 -0.10 4.34
CA ARG A 92 -2.87 0.70 5.53
C ARG A 92 -2.91 -0.15 6.79
N ASN A 93 -3.48 -1.35 6.71
CA ASN A 93 -3.55 -2.25 7.85
C ASN A 93 -2.16 -2.79 8.24
N LEU A 94 -1.32 -3.13 7.27
CA LEU A 94 0.08 -3.52 7.52
C LEU A 94 0.84 -2.40 8.26
N PHE A 95 0.76 -1.16 7.79
CA PHE A 95 1.39 -0.03 8.47
C PHE A 95 0.81 0.25 9.85
N ARG A 96 -0.50 0.02 10.05
CA ARG A 96 -1.13 0.14 11.37
C ARG A 96 -0.53 -0.86 12.35
N VAL A 97 -0.47 -2.13 11.96
CA VAL A 97 0.10 -3.20 12.81
C VAL A 97 1.58 -2.95 13.05
N HIS A 98 2.33 -2.57 12.02
CA HIS A 98 3.73 -2.20 12.14
C HIS A 98 3.94 -1.06 13.15
N TYR A 99 3.11 -0.02 13.07
CA TYR A 99 3.19 1.12 13.99
C TYR A 99 2.80 0.76 15.43
N LEU A 100 1.73 -0.02 15.62
CA LEU A 100 1.23 -0.36 16.95
C LEU A 100 2.11 -1.39 17.68
N TYR A 101 2.68 -2.36 16.96
CA TYR A 101 3.32 -3.52 17.58
C TYR A 101 4.83 -3.63 17.34
N TYR A 102 5.36 -3.11 16.23
CA TYR A 102 6.78 -3.29 15.87
C TYR A 102 7.60 -2.01 16.08
N ALA A 103 7.24 -0.92 15.40
CA ALA A 103 7.97 0.34 15.48
C ALA A 103 7.60 1.14 16.74
N GLY A 104 6.37 0.98 17.24
CA GLY A 104 5.88 1.59 18.47
C GLY A 104 5.88 3.13 18.49
N PRO A 105 5.13 3.76 19.41
CA PRO A 105 5.28 5.18 19.72
C PRO A 105 6.59 5.48 20.46
N VAL A 106 7.22 4.45 21.05
CA VAL A 106 8.44 4.57 21.88
C VAL A 106 9.70 4.74 21.03
N TYR A 107 9.77 4.08 19.87
CA TYR A 107 10.92 4.14 18.96
C TYR A 107 10.65 4.95 17.68
N GLY A 108 9.45 5.51 17.54
CA GLY A 108 9.09 6.39 16.43
C GLY A 108 9.66 7.80 16.58
N SER A 109 10.19 8.39 15.50
CA SER A 109 10.65 9.78 15.53
C SER A 109 9.50 10.76 15.81
N VAL A 110 9.73 11.74 16.69
CA VAL A 110 8.74 12.74 17.13
C VAL A 110 8.21 13.63 15.99
N VAL A 111 8.96 13.72 14.88
CA VAL A 111 8.61 14.52 13.69
C VAL A 111 7.63 13.76 12.76
N SER A 112 7.54 12.44 12.88
CA SER A 112 6.66 11.57 12.06
C SER A 112 5.50 10.96 12.85
N SER A 113 5.30 11.33 14.12
CA SER A 113 4.21 10.80 14.91
C SER A 113 2.90 11.38 14.38
N CYS A 114 2.13 10.54 13.69
CA CYS A 114 0.77 10.89 13.33
C CYS A 114 -0.01 11.18 14.62
N PRO A 115 -0.59 12.37 14.80
CA PRO A 115 -1.42 12.63 15.97
C PRO A 115 -2.56 11.61 16.00
N PHE A 116 -2.75 10.96 17.16
CA PHE A 116 -3.81 9.98 17.40
C PHE A 116 -5.16 10.71 17.43
N SER A 117 -5.69 11.08 16.25
CA SER A 117 -7.04 11.61 16.14
C SER A 117 -8.03 10.45 16.17
N LEU A 118 -8.70 10.28 17.31
CA LEU A 118 -9.94 9.51 17.45
C LEU A 118 -10.98 10.02 16.43
#